data_AF-A0A954I849-F1
#
_entry.id   AF-A0A954I849-F1
#
_cell.length_a   1.000
_cell.length_b   1.000
_cell.length_c   1.000
_cell.angle_alpha   90.00
_cell.angle_beta   90.00
_cell.angle_gamma   90.00
#
_symmetry.space_group_name_H-M   'P 1'
#
loop_
_entity.id
_entity.type
_entity.pdbx_description
1 polymer ?
#
loop_
_entity_poly.entity_id
_entity_poly.type
_entity_poly.pdbx_seq_one_letter_code
_entity_poly.pdbx_strand_id
1 'polypeptide(L)'
;GGHRLIKGTPAYDTMVAWLANGAPGPSTEALQVKSLAVEPAERIAAPGDTQQLRVVATYSDGSQRDVTCWAKFDSTDDALLSVTTDGLVTVEGKGQAPIMVRFEGQANIAMFVSPYGEAPQLADWQSRNFIDDLAVEKFRELGIAPSGLCDDTTFVRRAFLDATGSLPTPEETAAFLADTSDNKRDRLIDELLGLTGDPDRDRYNDRYAAWWSLRWSDLLRNSSNGQAADEQRMWAMHNWIKDSLRTIVRSVNSFTN
;
A
#
# COMPACT_ATOMS: atom_id res chain seq x y z
N GLY A 1 -27.69 29.24 -14.90
CA GLY A 1 -26.87 30.39 -15.28
C GLY A 1 -26.10 30.84 -14.05
N GLY A 2 -24.79 30.99 -14.15
CA GLY A 2 -23.91 31.42 -13.06
C GLY A 2 -22.57 31.86 -13.67
N HIS A 3 -21.88 32.81 -13.03
CA HIS A 3 -20.60 33.32 -13.53
C HIS A 3 -19.55 32.20 -13.54
N ARG A 4 -19.22 31.68 -14.73
CA ARG A 4 -18.25 30.57 -14.90
C ARG A 4 -16.79 31.02 -14.78
N LEU A 5 -16.51 32.30 -14.96
CA LEU A 5 -15.17 32.91 -14.85
C LEU A 5 -15.31 34.24 -14.12
N ILE A 6 -14.71 34.34 -12.93
CA ILE A 6 -14.75 35.54 -12.09
C ILE A 6 -13.53 36.40 -12.45
N LYS A 7 -13.74 37.72 -12.64
CA LYS A 7 -12.65 38.65 -12.96
C LYS A 7 -11.54 38.61 -11.90
N GLY A 8 -10.28 38.60 -12.34
CA GLY A 8 -9.11 38.53 -11.48
C GLY A 8 -8.74 37.12 -11.00
N THR A 9 -9.40 36.08 -11.49
CA THR A 9 -8.96 34.69 -11.27
C THR A 9 -7.98 34.25 -12.37
N PRO A 10 -7.04 33.32 -12.10
CA PRO A 10 -6.10 32.81 -13.12
C PRO A 10 -6.79 32.28 -14.38
N ALA A 11 -7.95 31.64 -14.23
CA ALA A 11 -8.75 31.14 -15.35
C ALA A 11 -9.33 32.28 -16.20
N TYR A 12 -9.79 33.37 -15.57
CA TYR A 12 -10.24 34.56 -16.29
C TYR A 12 -9.10 35.23 -17.04
N ASP A 13 -7.96 35.43 -16.37
CA ASP A 13 -6.80 36.10 -16.96
C ASP A 13 -6.23 35.29 -18.13
N THR A 14 -6.22 33.95 -18.01
CA THR A 14 -5.81 33.05 -19.09
C THR A 14 -6.75 33.16 -20.30
N MET A 15 -8.06 33.19 -20.07
CA MET A 15 -9.06 33.36 -21.14
C MET A 15 -8.93 34.72 -21.82
N VAL A 16 -8.74 35.79 -21.04
CA VAL A 16 -8.54 37.15 -21.58
C VAL A 16 -7.24 37.23 -22.38
N ALA A 17 -6.15 36.66 -21.87
CA ALA A 17 -4.88 36.59 -22.59
C ALA A 17 -5.01 35.79 -23.89
N TRP A 18 -5.73 34.66 -23.90
CA TRP A 18 -5.98 33.88 -25.11
C TRP A 18 -6.78 34.68 -26.16
N LEU A 19 -7.86 35.35 -25.74
CA LEU A 19 -8.65 36.23 -26.61
C LEU A 19 -7.81 37.40 -27.16
N ALA A 20 -7.01 38.04 -26.31
CA ALA A 20 -6.14 39.16 -26.69
C ALA A 20 -5.06 38.75 -27.71
N ASN A 21 -4.62 37.49 -27.68
CA ASN A 21 -3.70 36.91 -28.66
C ASN A 21 -4.40 36.41 -29.95
N GLY A 22 -5.65 36.79 -30.19
CA GLY A 22 -6.39 36.44 -31.40
C GLY A 22 -7.03 35.06 -31.37
N ALA A 23 -7.23 34.49 -30.17
CA ALA A 23 -7.91 33.21 -29.96
C ALA A 23 -7.37 32.07 -30.86
N PRO A 24 -6.05 31.83 -30.87
CA PRO A 24 -5.46 30.79 -31.71
C PRO A 24 -6.06 29.43 -31.38
N GLY A 25 -6.38 28.65 -32.43
CA GLY A 25 -6.88 27.29 -32.28
C GLY A 25 -5.83 26.34 -31.67
N PRO A 26 -6.25 25.15 -31.23
CA PRO A 26 -5.32 24.16 -30.66
C PRO A 26 -4.25 23.77 -31.70
N SER A 27 -2.98 23.82 -31.28
CA SER A 27 -1.84 23.40 -32.10
C SER A 27 -1.73 21.88 -32.13
N THR A 28 -1.32 21.31 -33.27
CA THR A 28 -0.91 19.90 -33.38
C THR A 28 0.40 19.60 -32.63
N GLU A 29 1.14 20.62 -32.22
CA GLU A 29 2.38 20.54 -31.43
C GLU A 29 2.16 20.88 -29.95
N ALA A 30 0.94 20.68 -29.42
CA ALA A 30 0.66 20.97 -28.02
C ALA A 30 1.59 20.17 -27.08
N LEU A 31 2.26 20.88 -26.18
CA LEU A 31 3.10 20.26 -25.15
C LEU A 31 2.26 19.36 -24.26
N GLN A 32 2.73 18.14 -24.03
CA GLN A 32 2.05 17.17 -23.17
C GLN A 32 2.72 17.12 -21.80
N VAL A 33 1.93 17.04 -20.74
CA VAL A 33 2.47 16.80 -19.40
C VAL A 33 3.00 15.36 -19.31
N LYS A 34 4.28 15.24 -18.96
CA LYS A 34 4.98 13.95 -18.79
C LYS A 34 5.02 13.50 -17.34
N SER A 35 5.09 14.42 -16.38
CA SER A 35 5.10 14.11 -14.95
C SER A 35 4.57 15.26 -14.10
N LEU A 36 4.17 14.93 -12.87
CA LEU A 36 3.80 15.89 -11.82
C LEU A 36 4.71 15.70 -10.62
N ALA A 37 5.22 16.79 -10.07
CA ALA A 37 5.82 16.85 -8.74
C ALA A 37 4.88 17.58 -7.78
N VAL A 38 4.71 17.05 -6.58
CA VAL A 38 3.90 17.65 -5.52
C VAL A 38 4.80 17.94 -4.33
N GLU A 39 4.81 19.18 -3.86
CA GLU A 39 5.67 19.65 -2.78
C GLU A 39 4.83 20.22 -1.62
N PRO A 40 5.07 19.80 -0.36
CA PRO A 40 5.90 18.65 0.01
C PRO A 40 5.25 17.32 -0.44
N ALA A 41 6.08 16.34 -0.81
CA ALA A 41 5.61 14.99 -1.14
C ALA A 41 5.19 14.21 0.11
N GLU A 42 5.78 14.53 1.27
CA GLU A 42 5.49 13.93 2.57
C GLU A 42 5.46 15.00 3.66
N ARG A 43 4.53 14.89 4.62
CA ARG A 43 4.38 15.86 5.70
C ARG A 43 3.89 15.20 6.99
N ILE A 44 4.65 15.37 8.08
CA ILE A 44 4.22 14.98 9.44
C ILE A 44 3.60 16.18 10.17
N ALA A 45 2.30 16.17 10.45
CA ALA A 45 1.59 17.33 11.00
C ALA A 45 0.54 16.94 12.07
N ALA A 46 0.30 17.83 13.03
CA ALA A 46 -0.67 17.61 14.09
C ALA A 46 -2.09 18.03 13.65
N PRO A 47 -3.16 17.50 14.28
CA PRO A 47 -4.51 17.99 14.03
C PRO A 47 -4.62 19.49 14.29
N GLY A 48 -5.23 20.23 13.36
CA GLY A 48 -5.31 21.69 13.31
C GLY A 48 -4.22 22.36 12.48
N ASP A 49 -3.12 21.66 12.14
CA ASP A 49 -2.10 22.20 11.25
C ASP A 49 -2.62 22.30 9.81
N THR A 50 -2.13 23.31 9.09
CA THR A 50 -2.42 23.50 7.67
C THR A 50 -1.13 23.43 6.84
N GLN A 51 -1.24 22.94 5.61
CA GLN A 51 -0.12 22.85 4.66
C GLN A 51 -0.60 23.21 3.26
N GLN A 52 0.00 24.24 2.66
CA GLN A 52 -0.19 24.53 1.24
C GLN A 52 0.64 23.54 0.40
N LEU A 53 0.00 22.90 -0.58
CA LEU A 53 0.68 22.11 -1.59
C LEU A 53 1.03 22.97 -2.79
N ARG A 54 2.15 22.62 -3.44
CA ARG A 54 2.57 23.15 -4.74
C ARG A 54 2.67 22.01 -5.74
N VAL A 55 2.15 22.23 -6.94
CA VAL A 55 2.13 21.23 -8.01
C VAL A 55 2.90 21.76 -9.21
N VAL A 56 3.95 21.06 -9.61
CA VAL A 56 4.78 21.41 -10.76
C VAL A 56 4.65 20.33 -11.83
N ALA A 57 4.18 20.73 -13.02
CA ALA A 57 4.12 19.86 -14.19
C ALA A 57 5.40 19.98 -15.02
N THR A 58 5.97 18.85 -15.43
CA THR A 58 7.03 18.79 -16.45
C THR A 58 6.44 18.40 -17.79
N TYR A 59 6.65 19.22 -18.81
CA TYR A 59 6.12 19.04 -20.16
C TYR A 59 7.08 18.24 -21.06
N SER A 60 6.59 17.84 -22.24
CA SER A 60 7.32 17.05 -23.24
C SER A 60 8.57 17.71 -23.79
N ASP A 61 8.68 19.03 -23.70
CA ASP A 61 9.88 19.80 -24.06
C ASP A 61 10.87 19.98 -22.89
N GLY A 62 10.56 19.40 -21.72
CA GLY A 62 11.33 19.53 -20.49
C GLY A 62 11.03 20.81 -19.70
N SER A 63 10.18 21.70 -20.20
CA SER A 63 9.77 22.89 -19.46
C SER A 63 8.94 22.52 -18.24
N GLN A 64 9.06 23.32 -17.18
CA GLN A 64 8.32 23.13 -15.93
C GLN A 64 7.40 24.31 -15.67
N ARG A 65 6.19 24.04 -15.18
CA ARG A 65 5.23 25.08 -14.78
C ARG A 65 4.58 24.74 -13.47
N ASP A 66 4.38 25.76 -12.64
CA ASP A 66 3.48 25.67 -11.51
C ASP A 66 2.05 25.61 -12.02
N VAL A 67 1.37 24.50 -11.70
CA VAL A 67 0.01 24.21 -12.13
C VAL A 67 -0.93 24.06 -10.93
N THR A 68 -0.51 24.51 -9.75
CA THR A 68 -1.27 24.35 -8.49
C THR A 68 -2.72 24.83 -8.63
N CYS A 69 -2.94 25.97 -9.28
CA CYS A 69 -4.27 26.55 -9.46
C CYS A 69 -5.17 25.82 -10.48
N TRP A 70 -4.62 24.88 -11.26
CA TRP A 70 -5.35 24.06 -12.22
C TRP A 70 -5.36 22.57 -11.85
N ALA A 71 -4.54 22.19 -10.89
CA ALA A 71 -4.53 20.84 -10.35
C ALA A 71 -5.83 20.58 -9.59
N LYS A 72 -6.29 19.33 -9.64
CA LYS A 72 -7.39 18.85 -8.82
C LYS A 72 -6.83 18.11 -7.62
N PHE A 73 -7.35 18.44 -6.44
CA PHE A 73 -7.02 17.80 -5.18
C PHE A 73 -8.23 17.01 -4.68
N ASP A 74 -8.02 15.77 -4.27
CA ASP A 74 -9.03 14.92 -3.65
C ASP A 74 -8.41 14.27 -2.40
N SER A 75 -9.09 14.33 -1.25
CA SER A 75 -8.71 13.55 -0.07
C SER A 75 -9.29 12.14 -0.19
N THR A 76 -8.52 11.13 0.22
CA THR A 76 -9.03 9.75 0.29
C THR A 76 -9.67 9.41 1.63
N ASP A 77 -9.44 10.26 2.64
CA ASP A 77 -10.01 10.14 3.98
C ASP A 77 -10.33 11.53 4.54
N ASP A 78 -11.56 11.98 4.31
CA ASP A 78 -12.04 13.31 4.73
C ASP A 78 -12.13 13.47 6.26
N ALA A 79 -12.10 12.37 7.02
CA ALA A 79 -12.05 12.44 8.48
C ALA A 79 -10.64 12.76 9.00
N LEU A 80 -9.61 12.54 8.18
CA LEU A 80 -8.21 12.81 8.53
C LEU A 80 -7.71 14.10 7.89
N LEU A 81 -7.99 14.31 6.60
CA LEU A 81 -7.51 15.45 5.83
C LEU A 81 -8.65 16.09 5.04
N SER A 82 -8.76 17.41 5.13
CA SER A 82 -9.54 18.21 4.20
C SER A 82 -8.59 18.97 3.28
N VAL A 83 -8.98 19.21 2.02
CA VAL A 83 -8.18 19.98 1.06
C VAL A 83 -9.07 20.94 0.29
N THR A 84 -8.64 22.19 0.18
CA THR A 84 -9.33 23.21 -0.63
C THR A 84 -9.04 23.03 -2.12
N THR A 85 -9.82 23.69 -2.97
CA THR A 85 -9.57 23.70 -4.43
C THR A 85 -8.23 24.31 -4.82
N ASP A 86 -7.66 25.14 -3.95
CA ASP A 86 -6.38 25.83 -4.18
C ASP A 86 -5.20 25.03 -3.58
N GLY A 87 -5.44 23.83 -3.06
CA GLY A 87 -4.39 22.93 -2.55
C GLY A 87 -3.96 23.21 -1.10
N LEU A 88 -4.76 23.95 -0.32
CA LEU A 88 -4.52 24.09 1.12
C LEU A 88 -5.11 22.88 1.86
N VAL A 89 -4.23 22.08 2.45
CA VAL A 89 -4.60 20.90 3.25
C VAL A 89 -4.73 21.29 4.71
N THR A 90 -5.76 20.81 5.38
CA THR A 90 -5.95 20.91 6.84
C THR A 90 -6.00 19.51 7.43
N VAL A 91 -5.26 19.28 8.51
CA VAL A 91 -5.25 18.01 9.23
C VAL A 91 -6.36 18.03 10.28
N GLU A 92 -7.36 17.17 10.12
CA GLU A 92 -8.52 17.08 11.01
C GLU A 92 -8.33 15.98 12.08
N GLY A 93 -7.64 14.89 11.72
CA GLY A 93 -7.54 13.68 12.53
C GLY A 93 -6.14 13.09 12.57
N LYS A 94 -6.01 12.00 13.33
CA LYS A 94 -4.76 11.23 13.47
C LYS A 94 -4.77 10.02 12.53
N GLY A 95 -3.60 9.63 12.05
CA GLY A 95 -3.38 8.50 11.15
C GLY A 95 -2.47 8.87 9.98
N GLN A 96 -2.65 8.20 8.86
CA GLN A 96 -1.92 8.49 7.63
C GLN A 96 -2.89 8.44 6.45
N ALA A 97 -2.88 9.49 5.64
CA ALA A 97 -3.66 9.53 4.41
C ALA A 97 -2.94 10.34 3.32
N PRO A 98 -3.10 9.96 2.04
CA PRO A 98 -2.65 10.77 0.93
C PRO A 98 -3.70 11.83 0.54
N ILE A 99 -3.21 12.96 0.04
CA ILE A 99 -3.96 13.83 -0.87
C ILE A 99 -3.61 13.43 -2.29
N MET A 100 -4.62 13.06 -3.08
CA MET A 100 -4.44 12.78 -4.49
C MET A 100 -4.46 14.06 -5.29
N VAL A 101 -3.45 14.25 -6.14
CA VAL A 101 -3.28 15.41 -7.01
C VAL A 101 -3.33 14.98 -8.46
N ARG A 102 -4.16 15.62 -9.27
CA ARG A 102 -4.32 15.29 -10.70
C ARG A 102 -4.23 16.51 -11.58
N PHE A 103 -3.56 16.39 -12.72
CA PHE A 103 -3.49 17.42 -13.74
C PHE A 103 -3.19 16.80 -15.11
N GLU A 104 -3.99 17.15 -16.13
CA GLU A 104 -3.87 16.68 -17.52
C GLU A 104 -3.58 15.17 -17.70
N GLY A 105 -4.35 14.32 -17.00
CA GLY A 105 -4.24 12.86 -17.10
C GLY A 105 -3.09 12.24 -16.30
N GLN A 106 -2.23 13.06 -15.70
CA GLN A 106 -1.25 12.61 -14.71
C GLN A 106 -1.84 12.68 -13.30
N ALA A 107 -1.37 11.80 -12.44
CA ALA A 107 -1.73 11.76 -11.02
C ALA A 107 -0.47 11.55 -10.17
N ASN A 108 -0.43 12.19 -9.00
CA ASN A 108 0.57 11.96 -7.98
C ASN A 108 -0.09 12.14 -6.60
N ILE A 109 0.64 11.89 -5.52
CA ILE A 109 0.14 12.01 -4.14
C ILE A 109 1.07 12.89 -3.29
N ALA A 110 0.50 13.54 -2.28
CA ALA A 110 1.23 14.03 -1.12
C ALA A 110 0.78 13.24 0.12
N MET A 111 1.73 12.60 0.80
CA MET A 111 1.45 11.77 1.98
C MET A 111 1.46 12.64 3.24
N PHE A 112 0.40 12.56 4.04
CA PHE A 112 0.36 13.18 5.36
C PHE A 112 0.31 12.12 6.44
N VAL A 113 1.07 12.38 7.50
CA VAL A 113 1.07 11.57 8.71
C VAL A 113 0.79 12.46 9.90
N SER A 114 -0.23 12.09 10.66
CA SER A 114 -0.56 12.69 11.95
C SER A 114 -0.45 11.62 13.04
N PRO A 115 0.67 11.57 13.80
CA PRO A 115 0.91 10.49 14.74
C PRO A 115 -0.19 10.34 15.80
N TYR A 116 -0.51 9.11 16.18
CA TYR A 116 -1.48 8.79 17.23
C TYR A 116 -1.01 9.27 18.62
N GLY A 117 0.30 9.24 18.85
CA GLY A 117 0.96 9.68 20.06
C GLY A 117 2.44 9.96 19.83
N GLU A 118 3.22 9.99 20.91
CA GLU A 118 4.68 10.08 20.82
C GLU A 118 5.26 8.79 20.24
N ALA A 119 6.42 8.91 19.57
CA ALA A 119 7.12 7.77 19.02
C ALA A 119 7.49 6.78 20.15
N PRO A 120 7.05 5.51 20.10
CA PRO A 120 7.37 4.54 21.13
C PRO A 120 8.87 4.27 21.23
N GLN A 121 9.36 4.12 22.47
CA GLN A 121 10.70 3.63 22.75
C GLN A 121 10.69 2.10 22.72
N LEU A 122 11.14 1.54 21.60
CA LEU A 122 11.17 0.10 21.34
C LEU A 122 12.51 -0.52 21.76
N ALA A 123 12.94 -0.28 23.01
CA ALA A 123 14.26 -0.72 23.49
C ALA A 123 14.39 -2.25 23.58
N ASP A 124 13.31 -2.93 23.94
CA ASP A 124 13.27 -4.39 24.08
C ASP A 124 12.84 -5.11 22.79
N TRP A 125 12.60 -4.36 21.70
CA TRP A 125 12.21 -4.96 20.42
C TRP A 125 13.43 -5.56 19.72
N GLN A 126 13.34 -6.85 19.40
CA GLN A 126 14.35 -7.54 18.61
C GLN A 126 13.77 -7.88 17.23
N SER A 127 14.20 -7.13 16.22
CA SER A 127 13.88 -7.45 14.82
C SER A 127 14.47 -8.81 14.45
N ARG A 128 13.65 -9.71 13.92
CA ARG A 128 14.08 -11.04 13.44
C ARG A 128 14.39 -11.03 11.96
N ASN A 129 13.83 -10.09 11.21
CA ASN A 129 14.05 -9.93 9.77
C ASN A 129 13.87 -8.46 9.36
N PHE A 130 14.16 -8.16 8.09
CA PHE A 130 14.07 -6.80 7.55
C PHE A 130 12.64 -6.21 7.56
N ILE A 131 11.60 -7.05 7.57
CA ILE A 131 10.20 -6.60 7.65
C ILE A 131 9.92 -6.03 9.04
N ASP A 132 10.50 -6.63 10.09
CA ASP A 132 10.37 -6.10 11.45
C ASP A 132 11.01 -4.71 11.57
N ASP A 133 12.13 -4.46 10.88
CA ASP A 133 12.77 -3.13 10.86
C ASP A 133 11.86 -2.07 10.21
N LEU A 134 11.24 -2.42 9.07
CA LEU A 134 10.26 -1.56 8.40
C LEU A 134 9.02 -1.33 9.27
N ALA A 135 8.55 -2.36 9.99
CA ALA A 135 7.43 -2.25 10.91
C ALA A 135 7.76 -1.32 12.09
N VAL A 136 8.95 -1.45 12.67
CA VAL A 136 9.45 -0.58 13.75
C VAL A 136 9.52 0.88 13.31
N GLU A 137 10.05 1.15 12.12
CA GLU A 137 10.05 2.50 11.55
C GLU A 137 8.62 3.04 11.45
N LYS A 138 7.69 2.23 10.94
CA LYS A 138 6.30 2.63 10.79
C LYS A 138 5.58 2.88 12.12
N PHE A 139 5.83 2.04 13.13
CA PHE A 139 5.31 2.23 14.48
C PHE A 139 5.79 3.54 15.12
N ARG A 140 7.07 3.89 14.91
CA ARG A 140 7.64 5.16 15.37
C ARG A 140 7.03 6.35 14.66
N GLU A 141 6.92 6.28 13.33
CA GLU A 141 6.32 7.33 12.51
C GLU A 141 4.87 7.61 12.90
N LEU A 142 4.07 6.55 13.14
CA LEU A 142 2.67 6.67 13.54
C LEU A 142 2.46 6.93 15.04
N GLY A 143 3.52 6.84 15.87
CA GLY A 143 3.38 6.94 17.33
C GLY A 143 2.51 5.83 17.94
N ILE A 144 2.60 4.61 17.39
CA ILE A 144 1.82 3.45 17.84
C ILE A 144 2.77 2.40 18.41
N ALA A 145 2.56 1.98 19.65
CA ALA A 145 3.30 0.86 20.23
C ALA A 145 2.83 -0.48 19.61
N PRO A 146 3.76 -1.40 19.28
CA PRO A 146 3.41 -2.76 18.87
C PRO A 146 2.59 -3.47 19.95
N SER A 147 1.70 -4.37 19.53
CA SER A 147 0.99 -5.24 20.46
C SER A 147 1.96 -6.23 21.11
N GLY A 148 1.72 -6.56 22.38
CA GLY A 148 2.46 -7.62 23.06
C GLY A 148 2.24 -9.00 22.43
N LEU A 149 3.11 -9.95 22.78
CA LEU A 149 2.97 -11.33 22.33
C LEU A 149 1.65 -11.94 22.83
N CYS A 150 0.93 -12.59 21.94
CA CYS A 150 -0.26 -13.36 22.30
C CYS A 150 0.12 -14.67 23.02
N ASP A 151 -0.82 -15.22 23.78
CA ASP A 151 -0.69 -16.54 24.41
C ASP A 151 -0.61 -17.68 23.38
N ASP A 152 -0.15 -18.85 23.80
CA ASP A 152 0.07 -19.99 22.91
C ASP A 152 -1.21 -20.55 22.27
N THR A 153 -2.34 -20.50 22.97
CA THR A 153 -3.63 -20.95 22.41
C THR A 153 -4.11 -20.02 21.30
N THR A 154 -3.95 -18.71 21.50
CA THR A 154 -4.24 -17.70 20.48
C THR A 154 -3.27 -17.82 19.31
N PHE A 155 -1.98 -18.03 19.59
CA PHE A 155 -0.94 -18.16 18.58
C PHE A 155 -1.20 -19.36 17.65
N VAL A 156 -1.36 -20.57 18.18
CA VAL A 156 -1.52 -21.79 17.34
C VAL A 156 -2.75 -21.68 16.44
N ARG A 157 -3.85 -21.13 16.95
CA ARG A 157 -5.06 -20.91 16.15
C ARG A 157 -4.82 -19.91 15.01
N ARG A 158 -4.16 -18.78 15.29
CA ARG A 158 -3.88 -17.75 14.27
C ARG A 158 -2.88 -18.25 13.24
N ALA A 159 -1.79 -18.88 13.67
CA ALA A 159 -0.76 -19.43 12.79
C ALA A 159 -1.37 -20.39 11.74
N PHE A 160 -2.22 -21.32 12.16
CA PHE A 160 -2.89 -22.24 11.24
C PHE A 160 -3.87 -21.54 10.30
N LEU A 161 -4.71 -20.63 10.80
CA LEU A 161 -5.67 -19.90 9.98
C LEU A 161 -4.98 -19.00 8.94
N ASP A 162 -3.95 -18.29 9.35
CA ASP A 162 -3.24 -17.35 8.50
C ASP A 162 -2.39 -18.07 7.46
N ALA A 163 -1.69 -19.15 7.85
CA ALA A 163 -0.84 -19.91 6.94
C ALA A 163 -1.65 -20.82 5.99
N THR A 164 -2.68 -21.52 6.50
CA THR A 164 -3.34 -22.61 5.75
C THR A 164 -4.82 -22.38 5.46
N GLY A 165 -5.43 -21.32 6.01
CA GLY A 165 -6.86 -21.06 5.88
C GLY A 165 -7.75 -22.01 6.69
N SER A 166 -7.17 -22.84 7.56
CA SER A 166 -7.88 -23.87 8.34
C SER A 166 -7.49 -23.85 9.81
N LEU A 167 -8.32 -24.41 10.68
CA LEU A 167 -8.02 -24.56 12.12
C LEU A 167 -7.10 -25.77 12.37
N PRO A 168 -6.27 -25.75 13.42
CA PRO A 168 -5.55 -26.94 13.86
C PRO A 168 -6.54 -27.99 14.37
N THR A 169 -6.16 -29.27 14.30
CA THR A 169 -6.91 -30.32 14.98
C THR A 169 -6.76 -30.23 16.51
N PRO A 170 -7.67 -30.85 17.28
CA PRO A 170 -7.52 -30.94 18.74
C PRO A 170 -6.18 -31.58 19.15
N GLU A 171 -5.73 -32.60 18.42
CA GLU A 171 -4.48 -33.31 18.68
C GLU A 171 -3.25 -32.42 18.39
N GLU A 172 -3.24 -31.69 17.28
CA GLU A 172 -2.18 -30.73 16.93
C GLU A 172 -2.08 -29.62 17.97
N THR A 173 -3.23 -29.10 18.41
CA THR A 173 -3.31 -28.08 19.45
C THR A 173 -2.76 -28.62 20.78
N ALA A 174 -3.20 -29.81 21.20
CA ALA A 174 -2.74 -30.42 22.44
C ALA A 174 -1.23 -30.69 22.41
N ALA A 175 -0.70 -31.18 21.29
CA ALA A 175 0.74 -31.40 21.12
C ALA A 175 1.54 -30.10 21.22
N PHE A 176 1.10 -29.02 20.56
CA PHE A 176 1.77 -27.72 20.62
C PHE A 176 1.74 -27.10 22.03
N LEU A 177 0.61 -27.23 22.74
CA LEU A 177 0.48 -26.71 24.10
C LEU A 177 1.29 -27.52 25.12
N ALA A 178 1.50 -28.81 24.87
CA ALA A 178 2.35 -29.66 25.70
C ALA A 178 3.85 -29.46 25.45
N ASP A 179 4.25 -28.91 24.30
CA ASP A 179 5.65 -28.59 24.00
C ASP A 179 6.13 -27.40 24.84
N THR A 180 7.21 -27.61 25.60
CA THR A 180 7.86 -26.59 26.44
C THR A 180 9.15 -26.05 25.83
N SER A 181 9.47 -26.41 24.59
CA SER A 181 10.68 -25.94 23.90
C SER A 181 10.60 -24.44 23.62
N ASP A 182 11.69 -23.71 23.87
CA ASP A 182 11.76 -22.26 23.66
C ASP A 182 11.51 -21.86 22.18
N ASN A 183 11.82 -22.76 21.24
CA ASN A 183 11.65 -22.54 19.79
C ASN A 183 10.39 -23.17 19.19
N LYS A 184 9.42 -23.64 20.00
CA LYS A 184 8.24 -24.34 19.50
C LYS A 184 7.42 -23.55 18.48
N ARG A 185 7.36 -22.21 18.63
CA ARG A 185 6.66 -21.31 17.69
C ARG A 185 7.34 -21.28 16.33
N ASP A 186 8.66 -21.13 16.31
CA ASP A 186 9.44 -21.09 15.08
C ASP A 186 9.35 -22.45 14.36
N ARG A 187 9.44 -23.56 15.11
CA ARG A 187 9.25 -24.91 14.55
C ARG A 187 7.87 -25.11 13.93
N LEU A 188 6.81 -24.64 14.58
CA LEU A 188 5.47 -24.73 14.03
C LEU A 188 5.33 -23.90 12.75
N ILE A 189 5.90 -22.68 12.74
CA ILE A 189 5.91 -21.83 11.54
C ILE A 189 6.61 -22.55 10.39
N ASP A 190 7.77 -23.15 10.64
CA ASP A 190 8.50 -23.89 9.61
C ASP A 190 7.70 -25.08 9.07
N GLU A 191 7.02 -25.83 9.93
CA GLU A 191 6.15 -26.95 9.51
C GLU A 191 4.95 -26.49 8.68
N LEU A 192 4.30 -25.38 9.09
CA LEU A 192 3.14 -24.82 8.39
C LEU A 192 3.51 -24.30 7.00
N LEU A 193 4.69 -23.67 6.88
CA LEU A 193 5.16 -23.11 5.62
C LEU A 193 5.86 -24.15 4.74
N GLY A 194 6.35 -25.26 5.29
CA GLY A 194 7.10 -26.27 4.54
C GLY A 194 8.59 -25.94 4.41
N LEU A 195 9.16 -25.37 5.48
CA LEU A 195 10.54 -24.90 5.61
C LEU A 195 11.45 -25.87 6.36
N THR A 196 10.94 -27.00 6.85
CA THR A 196 11.75 -27.88 7.71
C THR A 196 12.81 -28.66 6.93
N GLY A 197 12.63 -28.81 5.61
CA GLY A 197 13.47 -29.65 4.75
C GLY A 197 13.14 -31.14 4.84
N ASP A 198 12.20 -31.52 5.69
CA ASP A 198 11.73 -32.88 5.90
C ASP A 198 10.28 -33.02 5.38
N PRO A 199 10.04 -33.80 4.30
CA PRO A 199 8.71 -34.00 3.74
C PRO A 199 7.66 -34.53 4.73
N ASP A 200 8.06 -35.30 5.73
CA ASP A 200 7.13 -35.86 6.72
C ASP A 200 6.65 -34.79 7.71
N ARG A 201 7.46 -33.74 7.91
CA ARG A 201 7.13 -32.60 8.77
C ARG A 201 6.45 -31.47 8.01
N ASP A 202 6.81 -31.26 6.74
CA ASP A 202 6.24 -30.26 5.82
C ASP A 202 4.82 -30.62 5.31
N ARG A 203 4.03 -31.34 6.12
CA ARG A 203 2.72 -31.90 5.75
C ARG A 203 1.67 -30.84 5.37
N TYR A 204 1.89 -29.58 5.74
CA TYR A 204 0.97 -28.47 5.47
C TYR A 204 1.33 -27.67 4.21
N ASN A 205 2.50 -27.88 3.61
CA ASN A 205 2.97 -27.10 2.46
C ASN A 205 1.93 -27.06 1.32
N ASP A 206 1.29 -28.20 1.04
CA ASP A 206 0.22 -28.29 0.05
C ASP A 206 -1.01 -27.44 0.37
N ARG A 207 -1.38 -27.35 1.65
CA ARG A 207 -2.49 -26.52 2.12
C ARG A 207 -2.11 -25.05 2.08
N TYR A 208 -0.93 -24.70 2.58
CA TYR A 208 -0.36 -23.36 2.49
C TYR A 208 -0.37 -22.85 1.04
N ALA A 209 0.19 -23.62 0.12
CA ALA A 209 0.28 -23.22 -1.28
C ALA A 209 -1.08 -23.12 -1.96
N ALA A 210 -2.02 -24.02 -1.66
CA ALA A 210 -3.38 -23.94 -2.19
C ALA A 210 -4.15 -22.71 -1.64
N TRP A 211 -3.98 -22.40 -0.36
CA TRP A 211 -4.62 -21.25 0.28
C TRP A 211 -4.10 -19.94 -0.31
N TRP A 212 -2.78 -19.79 -0.39
CA TRP A 212 -2.17 -18.58 -0.92
C TRP A 212 -2.31 -18.47 -2.44
N SER A 213 -2.39 -19.58 -3.19
CA SER A 213 -2.67 -19.50 -4.63
C SER A 213 -4.04 -18.90 -4.93
N LEU A 214 -5.05 -19.15 -4.08
CA LEU A 214 -6.36 -18.49 -4.18
C LEU A 214 -6.24 -16.99 -3.91
N ARG A 215 -5.55 -16.58 -2.84
CA ARG A 215 -5.32 -15.16 -2.51
C ARG A 215 -4.62 -14.40 -3.63
N TRP A 216 -3.56 -14.97 -4.17
CA TRP A 216 -2.81 -14.38 -5.26
C TRP A 216 -3.58 -14.40 -6.58
N SER A 217 -4.36 -15.45 -6.85
CA SER A 217 -5.23 -15.50 -8.02
C SER A 217 -6.27 -14.37 -7.98
N ASP A 218 -6.87 -14.11 -6.83
CA ASP A 218 -7.83 -13.02 -6.65
C ASP A 218 -7.17 -11.65 -6.85
N LEU A 219 -6.04 -11.40 -6.19
CA LEU A 219 -5.29 -10.14 -6.31
C LEU A 219 -4.86 -9.85 -7.76
N LEU A 220 -4.40 -10.88 -8.48
CA LEU A 220 -3.98 -10.77 -9.87
C LEU A 220 -5.15 -10.81 -10.85
N ARG A 221 -6.40 -10.94 -10.36
CA ARG A 221 -7.62 -11.11 -11.14
C ARG A 221 -7.53 -12.27 -12.14
N ASN A 222 -6.85 -13.35 -11.74
CA ASN A 222 -6.75 -14.58 -12.49
C ASN A 222 -8.15 -15.23 -12.58
N SER A 223 -8.82 -15.00 -13.69
CA SER A 223 -10.24 -15.32 -13.89
C SER A 223 -10.49 -15.76 -15.33
N SER A 224 -11.61 -16.42 -15.57
CA SER A 224 -12.08 -16.83 -16.89
C SER A 224 -13.45 -16.25 -17.17
N ASN A 225 -13.73 -15.95 -18.43
CA ASN A 225 -15.06 -15.56 -18.93
C ASN A 225 -15.93 -16.77 -19.33
N GLY A 226 -15.48 -17.99 -19.03
CA GLY A 226 -16.17 -19.25 -19.37
C GLY A 226 -15.84 -19.80 -20.76
N GLN A 227 -14.92 -19.18 -21.50
CA GLN A 227 -14.37 -19.76 -22.74
C GLN A 227 -13.25 -20.74 -22.42
N ALA A 228 -13.22 -21.89 -23.10
CA ALA A 228 -12.25 -22.96 -22.85
C ALA A 228 -10.78 -22.50 -22.92
N ALA A 229 -10.44 -21.61 -23.85
CA ALA A 229 -9.08 -21.06 -23.97
C ALA A 229 -8.69 -20.19 -22.77
N ASP A 230 -9.65 -19.45 -22.21
CA ASP A 230 -9.42 -18.59 -21.05
C ASP A 230 -9.42 -19.40 -19.74
N GLU A 231 -10.21 -20.47 -19.66
CA GLU A 231 -10.12 -21.46 -18.56
C GLU A 231 -8.75 -22.13 -18.52
N GLN A 232 -8.22 -22.55 -19.68
CA GLN A 232 -6.90 -23.17 -19.74
C GLN A 232 -5.79 -22.21 -19.28
N ARG A 233 -5.85 -20.93 -19.68
CA ARG A 233 -4.91 -19.90 -19.24
C ARG A 233 -5.01 -19.64 -17.74
N MET A 234 -6.24 -19.54 -17.22
CA MET A 234 -6.50 -19.33 -15.80
C MET A 234 -5.91 -20.48 -14.95
N TRP A 235 -6.16 -21.73 -15.36
CA TRP A 235 -5.62 -22.90 -14.68
C TRP A 235 -4.10 -22.99 -14.77
N ALA A 236 -3.51 -22.66 -15.93
CA ALA A 236 -2.06 -22.62 -16.08
C ALA A 236 -1.42 -21.61 -15.11
N MET A 237 -1.99 -20.40 -15.00
CA MET A 237 -1.53 -19.39 -14.05
C MET A 237 -1.73 -19.83 -12.59
N HIS A 238 -2.90 -20.39 -12.26
CA HIS A 238 -3.19 -20.89 -10.91
C HIS A 238 -2.19 -21.97 -10.48
N ASN A 239 -1.93 -22.94 -11.35
CA ASN A 239 -0.98 -24.02 -11.08
C ASN A 239 0.44 -23.48 -10.95
N TRP A 240 0.85 -22.54 -11.81
CA TRP A 240 2.16 -21.89 -11.70
C TRP A 240 2.33 -21.13 -10.38
N ILE A 241 1.32 -20.38 -9.93
CA ILE A 241 1.35 -19.69 -8.62
C ILE A 241 1.48 -20.72 -7.50
N LYS A 242 0.66 -21.77 -7.53
CA LYS A 242 0.65 -22.81 -6.49
C LYS A 242 1.99 -23.52 -6.40
N ASP A 243 2.56 -23.94 -7.53
CA ASP A 243 3.85 -24.63 -7.56
C ASP A 243 5.00 -23.69 -7.16
N SER A 244 4.89 -22.41 -7.55
CA SER A 244 5.82 -21.37 -7.10
C SER A 244 5.78 -21.25 -5.58
N LEU A 245 4.62 -21.19 -4.94
CA LEU A 245 4.50 -21.13 -3.47
C LEU A 245 5.03 -22.40 -2.78
N ARG A 246 4.74 -23.58 -3.34
CA ARG A 246 5.28 -24.86 -2.80
C ARG A 246 6.80 -24.92 -2.79
N THR A 247 7.43 -24.31 -3.80
CA THR A 247 8.88 -24.44 -4.06
C THR A 247 9.67 -23.24 -3.54
N ILE A 248 9.14 -22.02 -3.67
CA ILE A 248 9.79 -20.77 -3.23
C ILE A 248 9.97 -20.75 -1.72
N VAL A 249 9.01 -21.31 -0.96
CA VAL A 249 9.19 -21.38 0.50
C VAL A 249 10.52 -22.06 0.84
N ARG A 250 10.87 -23.15 0.14
CA ARG A 250 12.18 -23.81 0.31
C ARG A 250 13.39 -22.95 -0.13
N SER A 251 13.20 -21.97 -1.01
CA SER A 251 14.28 -21.09 -1.51
C SER A 251 14.39 -19.73 -0.82
N VAL A 252 13.46 -19.30 0.05
CA VAL A 252 13.56 -18.00 0.74
C VAL A 252 14.84 -17.92 1.59
N ASN A 253 15.31 -19.05 2.13
CA ASN A 253 16.57 -19.14 2.87
C ASN A 253 17.84 -18.78 2.05
N SER A 254 17.77 -18.70 0.71
CA SER A 254 18.93 -18.32 -0.12
C SER A 254 19.00 -16.82 -0.45
N PHE A 255 18.00 -16.02 -0.09
CA PHE A 255 17.98 -14.57 -0.34
C PHE A 255 18.41 -13.73 0.88
N THR A 256 18.75 -14.37 2.00
CA THR A 256 19.19 -13.74 3.25
C THR A 256 20.67 -13.98 3.58
N ASN A 257 21.53 -14.22 2.58
CA ASN A 257 22.99 -14.19 2.75
C ASN A 257 23.61 -13.05 1.95
#